data_AF-A0A850V8R7-F1
#
_entry.id   AF-A0A850V8R7-F1
#
_cell.length_a   1.000
_cell.length_b   1.000
_cell.length_c   1.000
_cell.angle_alpha   90.00
_cell.angle_beta   90.00
_cell.angle_gamma   90.00
#
_symmetry.space_group_name_H-M   'P 1'
#
loop_
_entity.id
_entity.type
_entity.pdbx_description
1 polymer ?
#
loop_
_entity_poly.entity_id
_entity_poly.type
_entity_poly.pdbx_seq_one_letter_code
_entity_poly.pdbx_strand_id
1 'polypeptide(L)'
;ILQFSIREGVKAENEHVDLKVAGQDGSVVQFRIKRHTPLSKLMKAYCWRQGLAMRHITFLFDGQPVKETDTPAELEMEQEDTIEVYQQQTGGGC
;
A
#
# COMPACT_ATOMS: atom_id res chain seq x y z
N ILE A 1 -2.93 -6.52 28.84
CA ILE A 1 -2.40 -7.24 27.66
C ILE A 1 -1.78 -6.17 26.77
N LEU A 2 -0.54 -5.79 27.08
CA LEU A 2 0.17 -4.71 26.39
C LEU A 2 0.76 -5.29 25.12
N GLN A 3 0.16 -5.03 23.96
CA GLN A 3 0.82 -5.34 22.69
C GLN A 3 1.80 -4.20 22.39
N PHE A 4 3.02 -4.39 22.90
CA PHE A 4 4.22 -3.71 22.43
C PHE A 4 4.36 -3.90 20.92
N SER A 5 4.33 -2.81 20.16
CA SER A 5 4.92 -2.77 18.83
C SER A 5 6.08 -1.79 18.87
N ILE A 6 7.24 -2.28 19.33
CA ILE A 6 8.51 -1.57 19.21
C ILE A 6 8.93 -1.62 17.75
N ARG A 7 9.04 -0.47 17.09
CA ARG A 7 9.94 -0.27 15.94
C ARG A 7 10.58 1.12 16.03
N GLU A 8 11.43 1.32 17.03
CA GLU A 8 12.47 2.34 16.92
C GLU A 8 13.55 1.82 15.96
N GLY A 9 13.62 2.44 14.79
CA GLY A 9 14.67 2.25 13.80
C GLY A 9 15.09 3.61 13.27
N VAL A 10 16.03 4.25 13.96
CA VAL A 10 16.69 5.49 13.56
C VAL A 10 17.59 5.22 12.35
N LYS A 11 17.35 5.93 11.24
CA LYS A 11 18.32 6.50 10.26
C LYS A 11 17.64 6.71 8.89
N ALA A 12 17.72 7.94 8.39
CA ALA A 12 17.14 8.46 7.14
C ALA A 12 15.61 8.62 7.13
N GLU A 13 15.09 9.44 8.05
CA GLU A 13 13.65 9.76 8.12
C GLU A 13 13.12 10.49 6.88
N ASN A 14 13.97 11.20 6.13
CA ASN A 14 13.53 11.97 4.97
C ASN A 14 13.59 11.20 3.63
N GLU A 15 14.15 10.00 3.63
CA GLU A 15 14.26 9.18 2.40
C GLU A 15 13.13 8.15 2.29
N HIS A 16 12.48 7.82 3.41
CA HIS A 16 11.43 6.81 3.50
C HIS A 16 10.09 7.43 3.83
N VAL A 17 9.04 6.88 3.23
CA VAL A 17 7.64 7.20 3.52
C VAL A 17 6.97 5.95 4.09
N ASP A 18 6.20 6.14 5.14
CA ASP A 18 5.31 5.13 5.72
C ASP A 18 3.94 5.28 5.08
N LEU A 19 3.47 4.24 4.39
CA LEU A 19 2.18 4.21 3.70
C LEU A 19 1.30 3.12 4.29
N LYS A 20 0.00 3.40 4.36
CA LYS A 20 -1.05 2.46 4.77
C LYS A 20 -1.76 1.96 3.52
N VAL A 21 -1.99 0.66 3.42
CA VAL A 21 -2.76 0.07 2.32
C VAL A 21 -4.03 -0.51 2.91
N ALA A 22 -5.16 0.09 2.58
CA ALA A 22 -6.48 -0.27 3.10
C ALA A 22 -7.28 -1.08 2.08
N GLY A 23 -7.70 -2.28 2.47
CA GLY A 23 -8.62 -3.12 1.69
C GLY A 23 -10.09 -2.78 1.96
N GLN A 24 -10.97 -3.18 1.05
CA GLN A 24 -12.43 -2.99 1.20
C GLN A 24 -13.03 -3.76 2.38
N ASP A 25 -12.37 -4.82 2.83
CA ASP A 25 -12.74 -5.62 4.00
C ASP A 25 -12.36 -4.95 5.33
N GLY A 26 -11.74 -3.77 5.30
CA GLY A 26 -11.26 -3.04 6.47
C GLY A 26 -9.87 -3.47 6.95
N SER A 27 -9.20 -4.41 6.26
CA SER A 27 -7.79 -4.72 6.53
C SER A 27 -6.87 -3.56 6.17
N VAL A 28 -5.91 -3.25 7.05
CA VAL A 28 -4.89 -2.22 6.82
C VAL A 28 -3.51 -2.83 6.97
N VAL A 29 -2.67 -2.68 5.95
CA VAL A 29 -1.27 -3.12 5.97
C VAL A 29 -0.35 -1.92 5.83
N GLN A 30 0.58 -1.78 6.77
CA GLN A 30 1.56 -0.69 6.76
C GLN A 30 2.84 -1.10 6.04
N PHE A 31 3.36 -0.22 5.20
CA PHE A 31 4.61 -0.38 4.47
C PHE A 31 5.52 0.82 4.70
N ARG A 32 6.82 0.56 4.83
CA ARG A 32 7.85 1.60 4.83
C ARG A 32 8.71 1.43 3.58
N ILE A 33 8.69 2.42 2.69
CA ILE A 33 9.41 2.35 1.40
C ILE A 33 10.15 3.66 1.13
N LYS A 34 11.14 3.65 0.25
CA LYS A 34 11.84 4.89 -0.14
C LYS A 34 10.99 5.72 -1.10
N ARG A 35 11.08 7.05 -1.02
CA ARG A 35 10.30 7.99 -1.85
C ARG A 35 10.49 7.82 -3.36
N HIS A 36 11.66 7.35 -3.79
CA HIS A 36 11.99 7.12 -5.22
C HIS A 36 11.90 5.65 -5.64
N THR A 37 11.42 4.75 -4.77
CA THR A 37 11.23 3.35 -5.14
C THR A 37 9.85 3.18 -5.79
N PRO A 38 9.76 2.45 -6.92
CA PRO A 38 8.47 2.21 -7.58
C PRO A 38 7.52 1.41 -6.67
N LEU A 39 6.24 1.77 -6.72
CA LEU A 39 5.17 1.19 -5.91
C LEU A 39 4.85 -0.27 -6.26
N SER A 40 5.34 -0.77 -7.39
CA SER A 40 5.24 -2.21 -7.78
C SER A 40 5.62 -3.19 -6.67
N LYS A 41 6.64 -2.88 -5.86
CA LYS A 41 7.06 -3.75 -4.75
C LYS A 41 6.00 -3.84 -3.66
N LEU A 42 5.41 -2.70 -3.30
CA LEU A 42 4.34 -2.60 -2.30
C LEU A 42 3.10 -3.34 -2.80
N MET A 43 2.70 -3.09 -4.05
CA MET A 43 1.54 -3.75 -4.66
C MET A 43 1.69 -5.27 -4.68
N LYS A 44 2.83 -5.78 -5.14
CA LYS A 44 3.12 -7.23 -5.18
C LYS A 44 3.14 -7.84 -3.78
N ALA A 45 3.75 -7.16 -2.82
CA ALA A 45 3.80 -7.63 -1.44
C ALA A 45 2.41 -7.68 -0.77
N TYR A 46 1.56 -6.68 -1.03
CA TYR A 46 0.17 -6.67 -0.57
C TYR A 46 -0.63 -7.82 -1.20
N CYS A 47 -0.53 -7.96 -2.53
CA CYS A 47 -1.17 -9.03 -3.30
C CYS A 47 -0.78 -10.43 -2.78
N TRP A 48 0.52 -10.65 -2.54
CA TRP A 48 1.05 -11.89 -1.97
C TRP A 48 0.54 -12.16 -0.56
N ARG A 49 0.51 -11.13 0.31
CA ARG A 49 0.05 -11.26 1.70
C ARG A 49 -1.43 -11.59 1.80
N GLN A 50 -2.25 -10.97 0.95
CA GLN A 50 -3.71 -11.17 0.95
C GLN A 50 -4.13 -12.38 0.08
N GLY A 51 -3.22 -12.99 -0.67
CA GLY A 51 -3.56 -14.07 -1.61
C GLY A 51 -4.42 -13.60 -2.79
N LEU A 52 -4.34 -12.32 -3.14
CA LEU A 52 -5.10 -11.73 -4.24
C LEU A 52 -4.35 -11.90 -5.56
N ALA A 53 -5.05 -11.72 -6.68
CA ALA A 53 -4.45 -11.67 -8.01
C ALA A 53 -4.37 -10.22 -8.49
N MET A 54 -3.18 -9.81 -8.93
CA MET A 54 -2.89 -8.43 -9.34
C MET A 54 -3.78 -7.93 -10.48
N ARG A 55 -4.33 -8.84 -11.29
CA ARG A 55 -5.24 -8.54 -12.40
C ARG A 55 -6.61 -8.02 -11.96
N HIS A 56 -7.07 -8.37 -10.76
CA HIS A 56 -8.42 -8.06 -10.28
C HIS A 56 -8.40 -6.99 -9.18
N ILE A 57 -7.28 -6.29 -9.01
CA ILE A 57 -7.13 -5.24 -8.00
C ILE A 57 -6.66 -3.95 -8.63
N THR A 58 -7.23 -2.86 -8.17
CA THR A 58 -6.82 -1.50 -8.50
C THR A 58 -6.41 -0.81 -7.22
N PHE A 59 -5.20 -0.25 -7.20
CA PHE A 59 -4.74 0.61 -6.11
C PHE A 59 -5.10 2.05 -6.45
N LEU A 60 -5.69 2.76 -5.50
CA LEU A 60 -6.13 4.12 -5.63
C LEU A 60 -5.42 4.99 -4.58
N PHE A 61 -4.99 6.17 -4.99
CA PHE A 61 -4.50 7.21 -4.11
C PHE A 61 -5.21 8.51 -4.50
N ASP A 62 -5.85 9.18 -3.53
CA ASP A 62 -6.74 10.32 -3.79
C ASP A 62 -7.77 10.07 -4.91
N GLY A 63 -8.30 8.85 -4.97
CA GLY A 63 -9.26 8.42 -6.01
C GLY A 63 -8.66 8.20 -7.40
N GLN A 64 -7.35 8.37 -7.59
CA GLN A 64 -6.66 8.14 -8.86
C GLN A 64 -5.95 6.77 -8.89
N PRO A 65 -5.98 6.05 -10.03
CA PRO A 65 -5.30 4.76 -10.15
C PRO A 65 -3.78 4.92 -10.11
N VAL A 66 -3.16 4.20 -9.17
CA VAL A 66 -1.71 4.13 -9.01
C VAL A 66 -1.15 3.06 -9.94
N LYS A 67 -0.08 3.37 -10.67
CA LYS A 67 0.64 2.44 -11.54
C LYS A 67 1.82 1.80 -10.81
N GLU A 68 2.27 0.66 -11.32
CA GLU A 68 3.44 -0.06 -10.81
C GLU A 68 4.75 0.74 -10.88
N THR A 69 4.85 1.64 -11.87
CA THR A 69 6.03 2.48 -12.11
C THR A 69 6.07 3.74 -11.27
N ASP A 70 4.92 4.16 -10.74
CA ASP A 70 4.82 5.42 -10.00
C ASP A 70 5.61 5.31 -8.69
N THR A 71 6.14 6.44 -8.26
CA THR A 71 6.87 6.57 -7.00
C THR A 71 6.10 7.45 -6.01
N PRO A 72 6.28 7.25 -4.69
CA PRO A 72 5.69 8.14 -3.71
C PRO A 72 6.06 9.62 -3.90
N ALA A 73 7.26 9.90 -4.41
CA ALA A 73 7.69 11.26 -4.71
C ALA A 73 6.87 11.91 -5.85
N GLU A 74 6.55 11.15 -6.91
CA GLU A 74 5.78 11.65 -8.06
C GLU A 74 4.30 11.85 -7.73
N LEU A 75 3.76 11.03 -6.83
CA LEU A 75 2.39 11.14 -6.34
C LEU A 75 2.27 12.09 -5.13
N GLU A 76 3.36 12.79 -4.77
CA GLU A 76 3.42 13.72 -3.65
C GLU A 76 2.95 13.11 -2.30
N MET A 77 3.14 11.81 -2.13
CA MET A 77 2.74 11.10 -0.91
C MET A 77 3.54 11.56 0.32
N GLU A 78 2.83 11.68 1.42
CA GLU A 78 3.30 12.07 2.74
C GLU A 78 3.31 10.91 3.74
N GLN A 79 3.83 11.18 4.93
CA GLN A 79 3.90 10.19 5.99
C GLN A 79 2.48 9.79 6.41
N GLU A 80 2.27 8.48 6.55
CA GLU A 80 1.01 7.87 6.97
C GLU A 80 -0.15 7.96 5.99
N ASP A 81 0.12 8.36 4.74
CA ASP A 81 -0.87 8.36 3.67
C ASP A 81 -1.46 6.98 3.40
N THR A 82 -2.70 6.98 2.92
CA THR A 82 -3.48 5.75 2.69
C THR A 82 -3.72 5.51 1.20
N ILE A 83 -3.31 4.34 0.74
CA ILE A 83 -3.65 3.78 -0.56
C ILE A 83 -4.85 2.85 -0.37
N GLU A 84 -5.91 3.11 -1.10
CA GLU A 84 -7.12 2.28 -1.11
C GLU A 84 -6.97 1.16 -2.14
N VAL A 85 -7.44 -0.05 -1.80
CA VAL A 85 -7.45 -1.18 -2.73
C VAL A 85 -8.88 -1.50 -3.10
N TYR A 86 -9.18 -1.43 -4.39
CA TYR A 86 -10.46 -1.83 -4.95
C TYR A 86 -10.32 -3.20 -5.62
N GLN A 87 -11.05 -4.20 -5.14
CA GLN A 87 -11.12 -5.50 -5.80
C GLN A 87 -12.25 -5.44 -6.83
N GLN A 88 -11.95 -5.76 -8.09
CA GLN A 88 -12.99 -6.06 -9.06
C GLN A 88 -13.73 -7.31 -8.58
N GLN A 89 -14.97 -7.10 -8.14
CA GLN A 89 -15.84 -8.17 -7.74
C GLN A 89 -16.08 -9.07 -8.96
N THR A 90 -15.40 -10.22 -8.99
CA THR A 90 -15.74 -11.29 -9.94
C THR A 90 -16.96 -11.95 -9.35
N GLY A 91 -18.14 -11.39 -9.64
CA GLY A 91 -19.42 -11.87 -9.14
C GLY A 91 -19.56 -13.37 -9.41
N GLY A 92 -19.70 -14.15 -8.34
CA GLY A 92 -20.11 -15.54 -8.43
C GLY A 92 -21.55 -15.57 -8.90
N GLY A 93 -21.76 -16.03 -10.14
CA GLY A 93 -23.08 -16.39 -10.61
C GLY A 93 -23.59 -17.62 -9.85
N CYS A 94 -24.70 -17.44 -9.15
CA CYS A 94 -25.83 -18.35 -9.09
C CYS A 94 -27.00 -17.65 -8.41
#